data_AF-A0A350AGG6-F1
#
_entry.id   AF-A0A350AGG6-F1
#
_cell.length_a   1.000
_cell.length_b   1.000
_cell.length_c   1.000
_cell.angle_alpha   90.00
_cell.angle_beta   90.00
_cell.angle_gamma   90.00
#
_symmetry.space_group_name_H-M   'P 1'
#
loop_
_entity.id
_entity.type
_entity.pdbx_description
1 polymer ?
#
loop_
_entity_poly.entity_id
_entity_poly.type
_entity_poly.pdbx_seq_one_letter_code
_entity_poly.pdbx_strand_id
1 'polypeptide(L)'
;MKKYDYIIIGAGSAGSVLADRLSADGRSQVLIVESGGMDRSPYIHLPVGYGRLFYDTRWNYCLNAEPQEALNGRVDYWPRGNVVGGSGSINAMVYCRGLPHDFEDWEAAGAKGWNWQSVRATYDRIETRVAPDGSKSGSGALYVSDVSARIHPLNRHYFKGLQELQLPITANMNGDQPEGGGIYQINTRNGRRWSSARAHLHPALKRANVTLRTRSRVARVLFEGTRAMGIELRHRGGREVVHGREIILSAGAVHSPGLLQRSGIGPGALLQSLGIPVIVANDNVGGNLQDHQAVSYYYRATERSLNNDLA
;
A
#
# COMPACT_ATOMS: atom_id res chain seq x y z
N MET A 1 -22.96 -24.03 -2.82
CA MET A 1 -21.77 -23.20 -3.11
C MET A 1 -21.49 -22.31 -1.90
N LYS A 2 -20.23 -22.12 -1.50
CA LYS A 2 -19.87 -21.25 -0.37
C LYS A 2 -20.09 -19.78 -0.79
N LYS A 3 -20.99 -19.07 -0.13
CA LYS A 3 -21.31 -17.66 -0.40
C LYS A 3 -20.56 -16.81 0.61
N TYR A 4 -19.84 -15.79 0.14
CA TYR A 4 -19.14 -14.84 1.00
C TYR A 4 -19.98 -13.57 1.19
N ASP A 5 -19.90 -12.96 2.36
CA ASP A 5 -20.45 -11.62 2.58
C ASP A 5 -19.57 -10.59 1.86
N TYR A 6 -18.25 -10.70 2.03
CA TYR A 6 -17.29 -9.78 1.42
C TYR A 6 -16.25 -10.55 0.62
N ILE A 7 -16.01 -10.09 -0.62
CA ILE A 7 -14.88 -10.52 -1.44
C ILE A 7 -13.94 -9.32 -1.61
N ILE A 8 -12.76 -9.40 -1.01
CA ILE A 8 -11.70 -8.40 -1.10
C ILE A 8 -10.70 -8.82 -2.17
N ILE A 9 -10.48 -7.98 -3.18
CA ILE A 9 -9.57 -8.24 -4.28
C ILE A 9 -8.26 -7.51 -4.02
N GLY A 10 -7.22 -8.26 -3.64
CA GLY A 10 -5.90 -7.76 -3.28
C GLY A 10 -5.65 -7.87 -1.77
N ALA A 11 -4.65 -8.66 -1.37
CA ALA A 11 -4.19 -8.76 0.01
C ALA A 11 -3.09 -7.73 0.33
N GLY A 12 -3.18 -6.54 -0.29
CA GLY A 12 -2.28 -5.41 -0.05
C GLY A 12 -2.51 -4.71 1.28
N SER A 13 -1.98 -3.49 1.42
CA SER A 13 -2.06 -2.71 2.66
C SER A 13 -3.50 -2.48 3.13
N ALA A 14 -4.37 -1.96 2.26
CA ALA A 14 -5.78 -1.71 2.59
C ALA A 14 -6.59 -3.01 2.72
N GLY A 15 -6.42 -3.95 1.78
CA GLY A 15 -7.14 -5.23 1.81
C GLY A 15 -6.87 -6.05 3.08
N SER A 16 -5.63 -6.01 3.59
CA SER A 16 -5.27 -6.64 4.87
C SER A 16 -6.05 -6.07 6.05
N VAL A 17 -6.20 -4.73 6.11
CA VAL A 17 -6.97 -4.05 7.16
C VAL A 17 -8.47 -4.36 7.02
N LEU A 18 -9.00 -4.32 5.80
CA LEU A 18 -10.40 -4.62 5.52
C LEU A 18 -10.77 -6.05 5.93
N ALA A 19 -9.92 -7.03 5.62
CA ALA A 19 -10.18 -8.42 6.02
C ALA A 19 -10.26 -8.59 7.54
N ASP A 20 -9.39 -7.89 8.28
CA ASP A 20 -9.42 -7.91 9.74
C ASP A 20 -10.67 -7.23 10.30
N ARG A 21 -11.04 -6.06 9.78
CA ARG A 21 -12.17 -5.28 10.28
C ARG A 21 -13.52 -5.91 9.93
N LEU A 22 -13.71 -6.35 8.69
CA LEU A 22 -14.98 -6.95 8.23
C LEU A 22 -15.23 -8.35 8.80
N SER A 23 -14.18 -9.06 9.25
CA SER A 23 -14.34 -10.37 9.89
C SER A 23 -14.41 -10.33 11.42
N ALA A 24 -14.24 -9.15 12.03
CA ALA A 24 -14.08 -9.01 13.47
C ALA A 24 -15.30 -9.49 14.28
N ASP A 25 -16.50 -9.47 13.69
CA ASP A 25 -17.72 -9.94 14.34
C ASP A 25 -17.87 -11.47 14.38
N GLY A 26 -16.98 -12.21 13.70
CA GLY A 26 -16.99 -13.68 13.61
C GLY A 26 -18.13 -14.28 12.79
N ARG A 27 -19.08 -13.46 12.31
CA ARG A 27 -20.26 -13.91 11.55
C ARG A 27 -20.08 -13.73 10.06
N SER A 28 -19.52 -12.58 9.67
CA SER A 28 -19.33 -12.21 8.26
C SER A 28 -18.31 -13.13 7.59
N GLN A 29 -18.68 -13.80 6.50
CA GLN A 29 -17.79 -14.64 5.71
C GLN A 29 -16.95 -13.79 4.76
N VAL A 30 -15.64 -13.73 4.98
CA VAL A 30 -14.72 -12.90 4.18
C VAL A 30 -13.82 -13.79 3.31
N LEU A 31 -13.84 -13.54 2.01
CA LEU A 31 -12.81 -14.02 1.09
C LEU A 31 -11.87 -12.87 0.75
N ILE A 32 -10.58 -13.11 0.87
CA ILE A 32 -9.55 -12.23 0.32
C ILE A 32 -8.72 -12.98 -0.72
N VAL A 33 -8.53 -12.35 -1.88
CA VAL A 33 -7.85 -12.96 -3.04
C VAL A 33 -6.59 -12.16 -3.37
N GLU A 34 -5.47 -12.86 -3.53
CA GLU A 34 -4.17 -12.28 -3.86
C GLU A 34 -3.56 -13.02 -5.06
N SER A 35 -3.06 -12.28 -6.04
CA SER A 35 -2.39 -12.89 -7.19
C SER A 35 -0.98 -13.35 -6.86
N GLY A 36 -0.35 -12.74 -5.86
CA GLY A 36 0.94 -13.08 -5.32
C GLY A 36 0.93 -14.31 -4.42
N GLY A 37 2.12 -14.72 -3.99
CA GLY A 37 2.31 -15.75 -2.98
C GLY A 37 2.19 -15.22 -1.54
N MET A 38 2.31 -16.12 -0.57
CA MET A 38 2.48 -15.77 0.85
C MET A 38 3.80 -15.03 1.08
N ASP A 39 3.86 -14.17 2.09
CA ASP A 39 5.02 -13.36 2.50
C ASP A 39 6.12 -14.18 3.22
N ARG A 40 6.51 -15.33 2.67
CA ARG A 40 7.43 -16.28 3.32
C ARG A 40 8.91 -15.93 3.22
N SER A 41 9.28 -15.00 2.34
CA SER A 41 10.69 -14.64 2.14
C SER A 41 11.25 -13.95 3.39
N PRO A 42 12.40 -14.37 3.94
CA PRO A 42 13.02 -13.67 5.07
C PRO A 42 13.35 -12.21 4.74
N TYR A 43 13.67 -11.91 3.48
CA TYR A 43 13.93 -10.54 3.02
C TYR A 43 12.73 -9.61 3.15
N ILE A 44 11.49 -10.14 3.15
CA ILE A 44 10.30 -9.32 3.40
C ILE A 44 10.31 -8.79 4.83
N HIS A 45 10.83 -9.57 5.79
CA HIS A 45 10.76 -9.21 7.20
C HIS A 45 11.97 -8.40 7.67
N LEU A 46 13.07 -8.43 6.93
CA LEU A 46 14.27 -7.66 7.21
C LEU A 46 14.16 -6.27 6.58
N PRO A 47 14.33 -5.17 7.33
CA PRO A 47 14.28 -3.82 6.79
C PRO A 47 15.16 -3.61 5.55
N VAL A 48 16.44 -3.99 5.63
CA VAL A 48 17.41 -3.90 4.52
C VAL A 48 17.03 -4.75 3.30
N GLY A 49 16.18 -5.77 3.48
CA GLY A 49 15.75 -6.66 2.41
C GLY A 49 14.92 -5.97 1.32
N TYR A 50 14.42 -4.75 1.57
CA TYR A 50 13.64 -4.00 0.58
C TYR A 50 14.42 -3.79 -0.74
N GLY A 51 15.72 -3.48 -0.68
CA GLY A 51 16.54 -3.24 -1.87
C GLY A 51 16.63 -4.46 -2.79
N ARG A 52 16.60 -5.67 -2.21
CA ARG A 52 16.57 -6.93 -2.98
C ARG A 52 15.18 -7.20 -3.57
N LEU A 53 14.13 -7.00 -2.78
CA LEU A 53 12.74 -7.26 -3.21
C LEU A 53 12.27 -6.28 -4.28
N PHE A 54 12.86 -5.09 -4.29
CA PHE A 54 12.50 -4.02 -5.21
C PHE A 54 12.60 -4.45 -6.67
N TYR A 55 13.52 -5.34 -7.05
CA TYR A 55 13.67 -5.80 -8.44
C TYR A 55 13.34 -7.29 -8.64
N ASP A 56 12.81 -7.96 -7.62
CA ASP A 56 12.57 -9.41 -7.65
C ASP A 56 11.15 -9.74 -8.14
N THR A 57 11.04 -10.22 -9.39
CA THR A 57 9.77 -10.54 -10.06
C THR A 57 8.95 -11.63 -9.36
N ARG A 58 9.53 -12.36 -8.39
CA ARG A 58 8.79 -13.33 -7.57
C ARG A 58 7.86 -12.66 -6.55
N TRP A 59 8.16 -11.41 -6.18
CA TRP A 59 7.47 -10.66 -5.11
C TRP A 59 6.94 -9.31 -5.57
N ASN A 60 7.35 -8.86 -6.76
CA ASN A 60 7.04 -7.56 -7.34
C ASN A 60 6.54 -7.77 -8.78
N TYR A 61 5.55 -6.99 -9.20
CA TYR A 61 5.12 -6.96 -10.60
C TYR A 61 6.18 -6.38 -11.54
N CYS A 62 7.10 -5.55 -11.02
CA CYS A 62 8.16 -4.88 -11.78
C CYS A 62 7.61 -4.19 -13.04
N LEU A 63 6.59 -3.35 -12.87
CA LEU A 63 5.93 -2.69 -13.99
C LEU A 63 6.84 -1.63 -14.58
N ASN A 64 6.60 -1.32 -15.85
CA ASN A 64 7.20 -0.20 -16.55
C ASN A 64 6.06 0.66 -17.11
N ALA A 65 6.22 1.98 -17.06
CA ALA A 65 5.35 2.89 -17.77
C ALA A 65 5.61 2.84 -19.28
N GLU A 66 4.71 3.41 -20.08
CA GLU A 66 5.00 3.69 -21.49
C GLU A 66 6.12 4.74 -21.61
N PRO A 67 6.90 4.75 -22.71
CA PRO A 67 7.91 5.78 -22.95
C PRO A 67 7.33 7.20 -22.83
N GLN A 68 7.97 8.05 -22.05
CA GLN A 68 7.50 9.41 -21.78
C GLN A 68 8.25 10.42 -22.64
N GLU A 69 7.55 11.10 -23.56
CA GLU A 69 8.13 12.13 -24.42
C GLU A 69 8.77 13.26 -23.59
N ALA A 70 8.07 13.74 -22.57
CA ALA A 70 8.57 14.76 -21.63
C ALA A 70 9.83 14.34 -20.85
N LEU A 71 10.17 13.04 -20.85
CA LEU A 71 11.36 12.48 -20.23
C LEU A 71 12.37 11.95 -21.26
N ASN A 72 12.35 12.45 -22.50
CA ASN A 72 13.19 12.02 -23.62
C ASN A 72 13.04 10.53 -23.97
N GLY A 73 11.81 10.03 -23.96
CA GLY A 73 11.49 8.63 -24.29
C GLY A 73 11.89 7.63 -23.21
N ARG A 74 12.21 8.09 -21.99
CA ARG A 74 12.52 7.20 -20.87
C ARG A 74 11.30 6.38 -20.45
N VAL A 75 11.58 5.16 -20.01
CA VAL A 75 10.62 4.21 -19.47
C VAL A 75 10.82 4.14 -17.96
N ASP A 76 9.82 4.64 -17.23
CA ASP A 76 9.90 4.70 -15.77
C ASP A 76 9.52 3.36 -15.13
N TYR A 77 10.36 2.92 -14.18
CA TYR A 77 10.19 1.67 -13.46
C TYR A 77 9.25 1.83 -12.25
N TRP A 78 8.16 1.06 -12.21
CA TRP A 78 7.09 1.17 -11.22
C TRP A 78 6.96 -0.13 -10.39
N PRO A 79 7.62 -0.21 -9.22
CA PRO A 79 7.56 -1.36 -8.35
C PRO A 79 6.19 -1.44 -7.64
N ARG A 80 5.53 -2.60 -7.75
CA ARG A 80 4.25 -2.88 -7.07
C ARG A 80 4.31 -4.29 -6.48
N GLY A 81 4.07 -4.43 -5.18
CA GLY A 81 4.18 -5.74 -4.53
C GLY A 81 3.13 -6.73 -5.03
N ASN A 82 3.57 -7.91 -5.43
CA ASN A 82 2.76 -9.06 -5.86
C ASN A 82 2.95 -10.21 -4.85
N VAL A 83 2.53 -9.97 -3.63
CA VAL A 83 2.71 -10.85 -2.45
C VAL A 83 1.67 -10.46 -1.41
N VAL A 84 1.33 -11.36 -0.48
CA VAL A 84 0.53 -11.01 0.70
C VAL A 84 1.17 -9.83 1.46
N GLY A 85 0.35 -8.81 1.74
CA GLY A 85 0.76 -7.48 2.23
C GLY A 85 1.05 -6.46 1.13
N GLY A 86 1.10 -6.88 -0.14
CA GLY A 86 1.28 -6.05 -1.33
C GLY A 86 2.54 -5.19 -1.25
N SER A 87 2.44 -3.95 -1.72
CA SER A 87 3.57 -3.00 -1.66
C SER A 87 4.04 -2.72 -0.23
N GLY A 88 3.19 -2.88 0.79
CA GLY A 88 3.60 -2.76 2.20
C GLY A 88 4.62 -3.82 2.65
N SER A 89 4.68 -4.95 1.96
CA SER A 89 5.68 -6.01 2.20
C SER A 89 7.03 -5.76 1.50
N ILE A 90 7.11 -4.79 0.58
CA ILE A 90 8.34 -4.49 -0.18
C ILE A 90 8.81 -3.02 -0.08
N ASN A 91 8.08 -2.14 0.63
CA ASN A 91 8.40 -0.71 0.74
C ASN A 91 9.65 -0.39 1.59
N ALA A 92 10.05 0.87 1.67
CA ALA A 92 11.14 1.35 2.52
C ALA A 92 10.74 1.66 3.98
N MET A 93 9.52 1.28 4.40
CA MET A 93 8.98 1.39 5.77
C MET A 93 8.76 2.79 6.34
N VAL A 94 9.18 3.85 5.65
CA VAL A 94 8.91 5.23 6.05
C VAL A 94 7.43 5.40 6.40
N TYR A 95 7.17 5.92 7.59
CA TYR A 95 5.85 6.22 8.09
C TYR A 95 5.66 7.73 8.14
N CYS A 96 4.95 8.25 7.14
CA CYS A 96 4.54 9.64 7.05
C CYS A 96 3.02 9.71 6.96
N ARG A 97 2.41 10.53 7.81
CA ARG A 97 1.01 10.93 7.69
C ARG A 97 0.87 11.98 6.59
N GLY A 98 -0.32 12.11 6.02
CA GLY A 98 -0.68 13.30 5.24
C GLY A 98 -0.78 14.53 6.15
N LEU A 99 -0.71 15.71 5.53
CA LEU A 99 -0.88 16.99 6.19
C LEU A 99 -2.38 17.32 6.34
N PRO A 100 -2.77 18.19 7.30
CA PRO A 100 -4.17 18.57 7.48
C PRO A 100 -4.86 19.03 6.19
N HIS A 101 -4.18 19.91 5.43
CA HIS A 101 -4.73 20.47 4.20
C HIS A 101 -4.98 19.43 3.10
N ASP A 102 -4.17 18.36 3.03
CA ASP A 102 -4.38 17.27 2.06
C ASP A 102 -5.80 16.69 2.17
N PHE A 103 -6.29 16.55 3.41
CA PHE A 103 -7.58 15.95 3.72
C PHE A 103 -8.72 16.97 3.73
N GLU A 104 -8.42 18.22 4.06
CA GLU A 104 -9.36 19.34 3.90
C GLU A 104 -9.68 19.56 2.42
N ASP A 105 -8.68 19.49 1.55
CA ASP A 105 -8.85 19.55 0.09
C ASP A 105 -9.71 18.39 -0.42
N TRP A 106 -9.57 17.18 0.14
CA TRP A 106 -10.44 16.06 -0.21
C TRP A 106 -11.90 16.32 0.16
N GLU A 107 -12.16 16.83 1.36
CA GLU A 107 -13.52 17.17 1.79
C GLU A 107 -14.11 18.29 0.93
N ALA A 108 -13.33 19.34 0.63
CA ALA A 108 -13.71 20.42 -0.26
C ALA A 108 -14.01 19.93 -1.69
N ALA A 109 -13.27 18.93 -2.16
CA ALA A 109 -13.52 18.24 -3.44
C ALA A 109 -14.72 17.27 -3.41
N GLY A 110 -15.43 17.15 -2.29
CA GLY A 110 -16.67 16.40 -2.16
C GLY A 110 -16.53 15.05 -1.46
N ALA A 111 -15.35 14.65 -0.99
CA ALA A 111 -15.15 13.46 -0.15
C ALA A 111 -15.64 13.70 1.28
N LYS A 112 -16.96 13.90 1.45
CA LYS A 112 -17.58 14.23 2.74
C LYS A 112 -17.16 13.25 3.83
N GLY A 113 -16.73 13.78 4.98
CA GLY A 113 -16.28 12.99 6.12
C GLY A 113 -14.82 12.53 6.05
N TRP A 114 -14.07 12.93 5.02
CA TRP A 114 -12.63 12.64 4.86
C TRP A 114 -11.72 13.80 5.26
N ASN A 115 -12.19 14.79 6.03
CA ASN A 115 -11.34 15.86 6.56
C ASN A 115 -10.27 15.38 7.54
N TRP A 116 -9.36 16.30 7.88
CA TRP A 116 -8.26 16.03 8.79
C TRP A 116 -8.71 15.47 10.14
N GLN A 117 -9.79 15.98 10.73
CA GLN A 117 -10.26 15.51 12.04
C GLN A 117 -10.64 14.03 11.98
N SER A 118 -11.42 13.62 10.97
CA SER A 118 -11.82 12.23 10.76
C SER A 118 -10.63 11.31 10.49
N VAL A 119 -9.70 11.76 9.65
CA VAL A 119 -8.53 10.95 9.27
C VAL A 119 -7.52 10.85 10.40
N ARG A 120 -7.26 11.93 11.14
CA ARG A 120 -6.41 11.95 12.35
C ARG A 120 -6.91 10.94 13.39
N ALA A 121 -8.22 10.90 13.65
CA ALA A 121 -8.82 9.91 14.54
C ALA A 121 -8.57 8.47 14.06
N THR A 122 -8.54 8.24 12.75
CA THR A 122 -8.19 6.93 12.18
C THR A 122 -6.71 6.62 12.37
N TYR A 123 -5.81 7.56 12.11
CA TYR A 123 -4.38 7.39 12.38
C TYR A 123 -4.12 7.02 13.85
N ASP A 124 -4.67 7.79 14.79
CA ASP A 124 -4.49 7.56 16.22
C ASP A 124 -5.05 6.18 16.66
N ARG A 125 -6.12 5.70 16.02
CA ARG A 125 -6.71 4.38 16.30
C ARG A 125 -5.90 3.20 15.75
N ILE A 126 -5.17 3.37 14.64
CA ILE A 126 -4.43 2.26 14.01
C ILE A 126 -2.99 2.15 14.52
N GLU A 127 -2.46 3.20 15.15
CA GLU A 127 -1.07 3.27 15.58
C GLU A 127 -0.83 2.75 17.02
N THR A 128 0.30 2.07 17.17
CA THR A 128 1.06 2.00 18.43
C THR A 128 2.42 2.65 18.15
N ARG A 129 2.69 3.81 18.76
CA ARG A 129 3.97 4.51 18.60
C ARG A 129 4.98 3.99 19.61
N VAL A 130 6.21 3.80 19.18
CA VAL A 130 7.34 3.34 20.00
C VAL A 130 8.40 4.42 20.00
N ALA A 131 8.69 4.97 21.19
CA ALA A 131 9.71 6.00 21.39
C ALA A 131 11.14 5.39 21.34
N PRO A 132 12.20 6.23 21.30
CA PRO A 132 13.58 5.75 21.25
C PRO A 132 13.98 4.85 22.43
N ASP A 133 13.41 5.08 23.61
CA ASP A 133 13.62 4.29 24.82
C ASP A 133 12.80 2.98 24.86
N GLY A 134 11.97 2.74 23.84
CA GLY A 134 11.09 1.58 23.73
C GLY A 134 9.73 1.73 24.43
N SER A 135 9.46 2.86 25.09
CA SER A 135 8.14 3.17 25.64
C SER A 135 7.09 3.25 24.52
N LYS A 136 5.84 2.92 24.86
CA LYS A 136 4.75 2.77 23.88
C LYS A 136 3.57 3.67 24.21
N SER A 137 2.96 4.24 23.17
CA SER A 137 1.70 4.97 23.27
C SER A 137 0.74 4.54 22.16
N GLY A 138 -0.57 4.55 22.45
CA GLY A 138 -1.60 3.99 21.58
C GLY A 138 -1.78 2.47 21.74
N SER A 139 -2.76 1.93 21.03
CA SER A 139 -3.17 0.52 21.11
C SER A 139 -3.47 -0.11 19.75
N GLY A 140 -3.20 0.62 18.66
CA GLY A 140 -3.45 0.17 17.31
C GLY A 140 -2.48 -0.93 16.86
N ALA A 141 -2.90 -1.73 15.88
CA ALA A 141 -2.14 -2.90 15.44
C ALA A 141 -0.84 -2.55 14.68
N LEU A 142 -0.74 -1.33 14.14
CA LEU A 142 0.40 -0.87 13.36
C LEU A 142 1.45 -0.22 14.27
N TYR A 143 2.61 -0.86 14.40
CA TYR A 143 3.72 -0.32 15.16
C TYR A 143 4.49 0.71 14.33
N VAL A 144 4.65 1.91 14.87
CA VAL A 144 5.43 3.02 14.30
C VAL A 144 6.57 3.30 15.26
N SER A 145 7.80 2.99 14.84
CA SER A 145 8.97 3.08 15.70
C SER A 145 9.81 4.30 15.35
N ASP A 146 10.17 5.04 16.39
CA ASP A 146 11.25 6.02 16.34
C ASP A 146 12.60 5.29 16.21
N VAL A 147 13.41 5.71 15.23
CA VAL A 147 14.73 5.16 14.93
C VAL A 147 15.84 6.18 15.15
N SER A 148 15.54 7.32 15.76
CA SER A 148 16.51 8.40 15.97
C SER A 148 17.78 7.95 16.68
N ALA A 149 17.67 7.09 17.69
CA ALA A 149 18.82 6.50 18.38
C ALA A 149 19.63 5.47 17.53
N ARG A 150 19.17 5.14 16.32
CA ARG A 150 19.71 4.08 15.45
C ARG A 150 20.19 4.59 14.09
N ILE A 151 20.11 5.89 13.82
CA ILE A 151 20.57 6.44 12.55
C ILE A 151 22.10 6.38 12.45
N HIS A 152 22.61 6.24 11.23
CA HIS A 152 24.05 6.20 10.99
C HIS A 152 24.71 7.55 11.33
N PRO A 153 25.90 7.59 11.97
CA PRO A 153 26.57 8.85 12.38
C PRO A 153 26.82 9.85 11.24
N LEU A 154 26.90 9.38 9.99
CA LEU A 154 26.97 10.20 8.77
C LEU A 154 25.85 11.27 8.71
N ASN A 155 24.68 11.00 9.28
CA ASN A 155 23.55 11.95 9.28
C ASN A 155 23.85 13.26 10.03
N ARG A 156 24.88 13.31 10.89
CA ARG A 156 25.31 14.58 11.53
C ARG A 156 25.64 15.67 10.51
N HIS A 157 26.19 15.30 9.35
CA HIS A 157 26.50 16.24 8.28
C HIS A 157 25.24 16.79 7.62
N TYR A 158 24.21 15.95 7.46
CA TYR A 158 22.92 16.38 6.95
C TYR A 158 22.27 17.42 7.88
N PHE A 159 22.23 17.15 9.19
CA PHE A 159 21.67 18.08 10.17
C PHE A 159 22.50 19.38 10.31
N LYS A 160 23.83 19.30 10.23
CA LYS A 160 24.69 20.49 10.19
C LYS A 160 24.38 21.36 8.96
N GLY A 161 24.19 20.73 7.79
CA GLY A 161 23.79 21.44 6.58
C GLY A 161 22.43 22.13 6.71
N LEU A 162 21.44 21.48 7.33
CA LEU A 162 20.14 22.14 7.62
C LEU A 162 20.30 23.36 8.51
N GLN A 163 21.14 23.30 9.54
CA GLN A 163 21.42 24.43 10.43
C GLN A 163 22.11 25.58 9.71
N GLU A 164 23.12 25.28 8.87
CA GLU A 164 23.83 26.29 8.06
C GLU A 164 22.87 27.00 7.07
N LEU A 165 21.91 26.26 6.53
CA LEU A 165 20.83 26.77 5.68
C LEU A 165 19.67 27.41 6.45
N GLN A 166 19.70 27.38 7.79
CA GLN A 166 18.63 27.88 8.66
C GLN A 166 17.27 27.23 8.39
N LEU A 167 17.27 25.97 7.97
CA LEU A 167 16.05 25.18 7.76
C LEU A 167 15.56 24.59 9.09
N PRO A 168 14.24 24.51 9.32
CA PRO A 168 13.69 23.89 10.53
C PRO A 168 14.16 22.44 10.69
N ILE A 169 14.36 22.03 11.94
CA ILE A 169 14.59 20.63 12.30
C ILE A 169 13.42 20.14 13.14
N THR A 170 12.68 19.16 12.63
CA THR A 170 11.54 18.58 13.32
C THR A 170 11.94 17.33 14.09
N ALA A 171 11.51 17.26 15.36
CA ALA A 171 11.62 16.04 16.16
C ALA A 171 10.58 14.98 15.76
N ASN A 172 9.51 15.37 15.05
CA ASN A 172 8.46 14.47 14.63
C ASN A 172 7.77 14.97 13.35
N MET A 173 8.12 14.37 12.22
CA MET A 173 7.50 14.65 10.92
C MET A 173 5.99 14.36 10.86
N ASN A 174 5.45 13.62 11.83
CA ASN A 174 4.01 13.33 11.95
C ASN A 174 3.32 14.20 13.02
N GLY A 175 4.03 15.18 13.59
CA GLY A 175 3.53 16.11 14.59
C GLY A 175 2.99 17.41 13.98
N ASP A 176 2.77 18.41 14.83
CA ASP A 176 2.13 19.67 14.42
C ASP A 176 3.08 20.63 13.66
N GLN A 177 4.40 20.35 13.67
CA GLN A 177 5.43 21.12 12.96
C GLN A 177 6.30 20.20 12.09
N PRO A 178 5.76 19.73 10.94
CA PRO A 178 6.44 18.74 10.10
C PRO A 178 7.44 19.35 9.10
N GLU A 179 7.45 20.67 8.93
CA GLU A 179 8.31 21.38 7.97
C GLU A 179 9.81 21.22 8.31
N GLY A 180 10.63 21.18 7.26
CA GLY A 180 12.09 21.12 7.35
C GLY A 180 12.65 19.70 7.27
N GLY A 181 13.72 19.44 8.02
CA GLY A 181 14.38 18.14 8.05
C GLY A 181 14.24 17.42 9.39
N GLY A 182 14.29 16.10 9.37
CA GLY A 182 14.06 15.30 10.57
C GLY A 182 14.31 13.83 10.29
N ILE A 183 14.03 13.01 11.30
CA ILE A 183 14.25 11.57 11.21
C ILE A 183 12.90 10.91 10.95
N TYR A 184 12.82 10.15 9.86
CA TYR A 184 11.63 9.34 9.59
C TYR A 184 11.39 8.33 10.71
N GLN A 185 10.16 8.24 11.16
CA GLN A 185 9.68 7.05 11.86
C GLN A 185 9.43 5.95 10.84
N ILE A 186 9.56 4.69 11.25
CA ILE A 186 9.36 3.55 10.35
C ILE A 186 8.41 2.52 10.95
N ASN A 187 7.64 1.85 10.10
CA ASN A 187 6.72 0.79 10.54
C ASN A 187 7.46 -0.53 10.84
N THR A 188 8.13 -0.57 11.98
CA THR A 188 8.85 -1.75 12.48
C THR A 188 8.42 -2.16 13.88
N ARG A 189 8.60 -3.44 14.20
CA ARG A 189 8.40 -4.01 15.54
C ARG A 189 9.52 -5.00 15.83
N ASN A 190 10.24 -4.80 16.93
CA ASN A 190 11.38 -5.62 17.34
C ASN A 190 12.42 -5.78 16.22
N GLY A 191 12.75 -4.68 15.53
CA GLY A 191 13.74 -4.65 14.45
C GLY A 191 13.29 -5.28 13.12
N ARG A 192 12.04 -5.73 13.00
CA ARG A 192 11.48 -6.35 11.79
C ARG A 192 10.44 -5.46 11.16
N ARG A 193 10.31 -5.54 9.83
CA ARG A 193 9.22 -4.89 9.08
C ARG A 193 7.87 -5.30 9.67
N TRP A 194 6.99 -4.32 9.87
CA TRP A 194 5.64 -4.50 10.38
C TRP A 194 4.59 -4.10 9.34
N SER A 195 4.43 -4.93 8.30
CA SER A 195 3.48 -4.69 7.21
C SER A 195 2.02 -4.83 7.69
N SER A 196 1.07 -4.27 6.93
CA SER A 196 -0.36 -4.43 7.20
C SER A 196 -0.79 -5.90 7.21
N ALA A 197 -0.14 -6.78 6.43
CA ALA A 197 -0.42 -8.20 6.49
C ALA A 197 -0.08 -8.81 7.85
N ARG A 198 1.08 -8.46 8.44
CA ARG A 198 1.44 -8.93 9.78
C ARG A 198 0.58 -8.30 10.87
N ALA A 199 0.27 -7.01 10.74
CA ALA A 199 -0.50 -6.27 11.73
C ALA A 199 -1.98 -6.72 11.75
N HIS A 200 -2.57 -7.02 10.59
CA HIS A 200 -4.02 -7.22 10.45
C HIS A 200 -4.40 -8.57 9.86
N LEU A 201 -3.85 -8.92 8.69
CA LEU A 201 -4.31 -10.10 7.96
C LEU A 201 -3.92 -11.40 8.65
N HIS A 202 -2.67 -11.56 9.10
CA HIS A 202 -2.21 -12.77 9.79
C HIS A 202 -3.04 -13.07 11.06
N PRO A 203 -3.35 -12.07 11.93
CA PRO A 203 -4.34 -12.24 12.99
C PRO A 203 -5.73 -12.66 12.47
N ALA A 204 -6.24 -12.00 11.43
CA ALA A 204 -7.56 -12.30 10.88
C ALA A 204 -7.69 -13.72 10.33
N LEU A 205 -6.63 -14.26 9.73
CA LEU A 205 -6.58 -15.62 9.19
C LEU A 205 -6.68 -16.73 10.26
N LYS A 206 -6.54 -16.38 11.54
CA LYS A 206 -6.81 -17.32 12.64
C LYS A 206 -8.32 -17.53 12.87
N ARG A 207 -9.17 -16.66 12.31
CA ARG A 207 -10.63 -16.76 12.44
C ARG A 207 -11.18 -17.70 11.36
N ALA A 208 -12.12 -18.56 11.73
CA ALA A 208 -12.72 -19.54 10.81
C ALA A 208 -13.54 -18.91 9.66
N ASN A 209 -13.98 -17.67 9.82
CA ASN A 209 -14.77 -16.91 8.84
C ASN A 209 -13.91 -16.14 7.81
N VAL A 210 -12.58 -16.28 7.82
CA VAL A 210 -11.68 -15.64 6.84
C VAL A 210 -11.01 -16.70 5.96
N THR A 211 -11.20 -16.59 4.65
CA THR A 211 -10.50 -17.42 3.66
C THR A 211 -9.54 -16.54 2.86
N LEU A 212 -8.26 -16.93 2.79
CA LEU A 212 -7.29 -16.34 1.87
C LEU A 212 -7.02 -17.29 0.71
N ARG A 213 -7.13 -16.77 -0.51
CA ARG A 213 -6.69 -17.46 -1.73
C ARG A 213 -5.50 -16.70 -2.32
N THR A 214 -4.32 -17.32 -2.29
CA THR A 214 -3.11 -16.79 -2.93
C THR A 214 -2.93 -17.36 -4.32
N ARG A 215 -1.98 -16.79 -5.09
CA ARG A 215 -1.68 -17.21 -6.46
C ARG A 215 -2.92 -17.26 -7.36
N SER A 216 -3.89 -16.40 -7.07
CA SER A 216 -5.21 -16.38 -7.66
C SER A 216 -5.46 -15.00 -8.24
N ARG A 217 -5.57 -14.91 -9.57
CA ARG A 217 -5.77 -13.63 -10.26
C ARG A 217 -7.24 -13.44 -10.59
N VAL A 218 -7.83 -12.33 -10.14
CA VAL A 218 -9.18 -11.94 -10.55
C VAL A 218 -9.13 -11.43 -11.99
N ALA A 219 -9.91 -12.04 -12.87
CA ALA A 219 -10.04 -11.64 -14.26
C ALA A 219 -10.95 -10.40 -14.39
N ARG A 220 -12.15 -10.49 -13.80
CA ARG A 220 -13.20 -9.47 -13.80
C ARG A 220 -14.16 -9.64 -12.62
N VAL A 221 -14.90 -8.58 -12.31
CA VAL A 221 -16.09 -8.59 -11.46
C VAL A 221 -17.30 -8.98 -12.33
N LEU A 222 -18.23 -9.73 -11.76
CA LEU A 222 -19.45 -10.18 -12.41
C LEU A 222 -20.64 -9.35 -11.91
N PHE A 223 -21.57 -9.03 -12.81
CA PHE A 223 -22.68 -8.14 -12.54
C PHE A 223 -24.03 -8.72 -12.96
N GLU A 224 -25.07 -8.34 -12.24
CA GLU A 224 -26.47 -8.41 -12.64
C GLU A 224 -27.01 -6.98 -12.72
N GLY A 225 -27.25 -6.48 -13.94
CA GLY A 225 -27.42 -5.04 -14.17
C GLY A 225 -26.18 -4.27 -13.69
N THR A 226 -26.37 -3.36 -12.74
CA THR A 226 -25.28 -2.59 -12.11
C THR A 226 -24.82 -3.16 -10.77
N ARG A 227 -25.44 -4.25 -10.30
CA ARG A 227 -25.10 -4.88 -9.02
C ARG A 227 -23.98 -5.89 -9.19
N ALA A 228 -22.88 -5.72 -8.46
CA ALA A 228 -21.81 -6.72 -8.39
C ALA A 228 -22.29 -7.98 -7.65
N MET A 229 -22.07 -9.16 -8.25
CA MET A 229 -22.59 -10.44 -7.76
C MET A 229 -21.50 -11.48 -7.50
N GLY A 230 -20.26 -11.18 -7.87
CA GLY A 230 -19.14 -12.10 -7.71
C GLY A 230 -17.92 -11.69 -8.50
N ILE A 231 -16.95 -12.60 -8.55
CA ILE A 231 -15.72 -12.45 -9.30
C ILE A 231 -15.44 -13.71 -10.13
N GLU A 232 -14.76 -13.51 -11.25
CA GLU A 232 -14.19 -14.59 -12.05
C GLU A 232 -12.69 -14.68 -11.75
N LEU A 233 -12.25 -15.82 -11.22
CA LEU A 233 -10.85 -16.15 -10.99
C LEU A 233 -10.25 -16.85 -12.21
N ARG A 234 -9.00 -16.53 -12.51
CA ARG A 234 -8.19 -17.26 -13.48
C ARG A 234 -7.20 -18.17 -12.76
N HIS A 235 -7.23 -19.45 -13.09
CA HIS A 235 -6.26 -20.45 -12.64
C HIS A 235 -5.76 -21.31 -13.81
N ARG A 236 -4.69 -22.09 -13.61
CA ARG A 236 -4.06 -22.90 -14.68
C ARG A 236 -5.04 -23.84 -15.41
N GLY A 237 -6.12 -24.28 -14.77
CA GLY A 237 -7.11 -25.21 -15.33
C GLY A 237 -8.40 -24.55 -15.87
N GLY A 238 -8.46 -23.22 -16.04
CA GLY A 238 -9.67 -22.53 -16.53
C GLY A 238 -10.12 -21.33 -15.69
N ARG A 239 -11.43 -21.17 -15.55
CA ARG A 239 -12.08 -20.07 -14.83
C ARG A 239 -12.92 -20.63 -13.68
N GLU A 240 -12.89 -19.96 -12.53
CA GLU A 240 -13.75 -20.26 -11.38
C GLU A 240 -14.59 -19.02 -11.05
N VAL A 241 -15.88 -19.21 -10.81
CA VAL A 241 -16.78 -18.13 -10.36
C VAL A 241 -16.98 -18.24 -8.85
N VAL A 242 -16.78 -17.11 -8.16
CA VAL A 242 -17.04 -17.00 -6.72
C VAL A 242 -18.02 -15.87 -6.46
N HIS A 243 -19.12 -16.18 -5.76
CA HIS A 243 -20.18 -15.22 -5.45
C HIS A 243 -20.01 -14.56 -4.08
N GLY A 244 -20.32 -13.26 -4.02
CA GLY A 244 -20.22 -12.44 -2.81
C GLY A 244 -21.35 -11.41 -2.73
N ARG A 245 -21.71 -10.97 -1.51
CA ARG A 245 -22.68 -9.87 -1.34
C ARG A 245 -22.07 -8.52 -1.73
N GLU A 246 -20.84 -8.27 -1.29
CA GLU A 246 -20.09 -7.04 -1.60
C GLU A 246 -18.71 -7.39 -2.14
N ILE A 247 -18.31 -6.69 -3.20
CA ILE A 247 -17.02 -6.88 -3.89
C ILE A 247 -16.19 -5.62 -3.69
N ILE A 248 -15.07 -5.75 -2.98
CA ILE A 248 -14.23 -4.62 -2.57
C ILE A 248 -12.89 -4.70 -3.30
N LEU A 249 -12.58 -3.67 -4.08
CA LEU A 249 -11.32 -3.59 -4.81
C LEU A 249 -10.23 -2.98 -3.92
N SER A 250 -9.17 -3.75 -3.69
CA SER A 250 -7.97 -3.37 -2.94
C SER A 250 -6.70 -3.75 -3.71
N ALA A 251 -6.77 -3.74 -5.04
CA ALA A 251 -5.69 -4.15 -5.93
C ALA A 251 -4.64 -3.04 -6.17
N GLY A 252 -4.81 -1.87 -5.54
CA GLY A 252 -3.92 -0.72 -5.66
C GLY A 252 -4.26 0.20 -6.84
N ALA A 253 -3.67 1.40 -6.84
CA ALA A 253 -3.98 2.46 -7.80
C ALA A 253 -3.76 2.07 -9.27
N VAL A 254 -2.87 1.11 -9.55
CA VAL A 254 -2.59 0.64 -10.91
C VAL A 254 -3.55 -0.47 -11.35
N HIS A 255 -3.81 -1.47 -10.51
CA HIS A 255 -4.56 -2.66 -10.92
C HIS A 255 -6.08 -2.56 -10.68
N SER A 256 -6.53 -1.76 -9.72
CA SER A 256 -7.97 -1.52 -9.50
C SER A 256 -8.68 -0.91 -10.71
N PRO A 257 -8.20 0.20 -11.34
CA PRO A 257 -8.88 0.76 -12.51
C PRO A 257 -8.87 -0.19 -13.69
N GLY A 258 -7.76 -0.86 -13.97
CA GLY A 258 -7.71 -1.86 -15.04
C GLY A 258 -8.64 -3.05 -14.79
N LEU A 259 -8.90 -3.43 -13.54
CA LEU A 259 -9.90 -4.45 -13.21
C LEU A 259 -11.33 -3.94 -13.43
N LEU A 260 -11.65 -2.70 -13.02
CA LEU A 260 -12.94 -2.08 -13.31
C LEU A 260 -13.22 -2.03 -14.81
N GLN A 261 -12.24 -1.57 -15.60
CA GLN A 261 -12.34 -1.50 -17.06
C GLN A 261 -12.62 -2.87 -17.67
N ARG A 262 -11.85 -3.91 -17.32
CA ARG A 262 -12.11 -5.30 -17.75
C ARG A 262 -13.45 -5.87 -17.30
N SER A 263 -14.09 -5.23 -16.32
CA SER A 263 -15.39 -5.62 -15.79
C SER A 263 -16.54 -4.77 -16.34
N GLY A 264 -16.28 -3.89 -17.32
CA GLY A 264 -17.29 -3.07 -17.97
C GLY A 264 -17.56 -1.72 -17.29
N ILE A 265 -16.70 -1.27 -16.37
CA ILE A 265 -16.79 0.05 -15.72
C ILE A 265 -15.58 0.89 -16.11
N GLY A 266 -15.79 1.95 -16.90
CA GLY A 266 -14.71 2.85 -17.32
C GLY A 266 -15.03 3.69 -18.55
N PRO A 267 -14.02 4.28 -19.21
CA PRO A 267 -14.26 5.18 -20.35
C PRO A 267 -14.96 4.45 -21.51
N GLY A 268 -16.19 4.85 -21.83
CA GLY A 268 -17.11 4.05 -22.65
C GLY A 268 -16.55 3.72 -24.04
N ALA A 269 -16.00 4.72 -24.72
CA ALA A 269 -15.43 4.57 -26.06
C ALA A 269 -14.21 3.62 -26.06
N LEU A 270 -13.33 3.74 -25.05
CA LEU A 270 -12.17 2.85 -24.89
C LEU A 270 -12.64 1.40 -24.70
N LEU A 271 -13.60 1.17 -23.80
CA LEU A 271 -14.11 -0.19 -23.54
C LEU A 271 -14.74 -0.80 -24.79
N GLN A 272 -15.54 -0.04 -25.53
CA GLN A 272 -16.15 -0.48 -26.80
C GLN A 272 -15.08 -0.84 -27.84
N SER A 273 -14.03 -0.03 -28.00
CA SER A 273 -12.94 -0.33 -28.94
C SER A 273 -12.17 -1.62 -28.60
N LEU A 274 -12.21 -2.05 -27.34
CA LEU A 274 -11.58 -3.27 -26.85
C LEU A 274 -12.55 -4.47 -26.83
N GLY A 275 -13.78 -4.29 -27.33
CA GLY A 275 -14.81 -5.34 -27.33
C GLY A 275 -15.33 -5.68 -25.92
N ILE A 276 -15.18 -4.78 -24.95
CA ILE A 276 -15.65 -4.98 -23.58
C ILE A 276 -17.06 -4.36 -23.45
N PRO A 277 -18.09 -5.13 -23.06
CA PRO A 277 -19.42 -4.59 -22.80
C PRO A 277 -19.39 -3.51 -21.71
N VAL A 278 -19.98 -2.35 -22.00
CA VAL A 278 -20.06 -1.24 -21.06
C VAL A 278 -21.27 -1.45 -20.14
N ILE A 279 -21.01 -1.56 -18.84
CA ILE A 279 -22.02 -1.62 -17.78
C ILE A 279 -22.26 -0.21 -17.23
N VAL A 280 -21.17 0.51 -16.91
CA VAL A 280 -21.21 1.90 -16.46
C VAL A 280 -20.10 2.66 -17.18
N ALA A 281 -20.48 3.64 -17.99
CA ALA A 281 -19.53 4.59 -18.57
C ALA A 281 -19.05 5.55 -17.48
N ASN A 282 -17.74 5.64 -17.27
CA ASN A 282 -17.11 6.56 -16.33
C ASN A 282 -15.67 6.86 -16.77
N ASP A 283 -15.47 8.06 -17.33
CA ASP A 283 -14.17 8.47 -17.88
C ASP A 283 -13.08 8.68 -16.81
N ASN A 284 -13.47 8.78 -15.53
CA ASN A 284 -12.52 8.93 -14.43
C ASN A 284 -11.79 7.63 -14.09
N VAL A 285 -12.29 6.46 -14.53
CA VAL A 285 -11.66 5.17 -14.18
C VAL A 285 -10.36 4.99 -14.96
N GLY A 286 -9.24 5.09 -14.24
CA GLY A 286 -7.89 5.09 -14.82
C GLY A 286 -7.37 6.48 -15.17
N GLY A 287 -8.19 7.52 -15.00
CA GLY A 287 -7.77 8.92 -15.04
C GLY A 287 -7.23 9.40 -13.69
N ASN A 288 -6.82 10.68 -13.65
CA ASN A 288 -6.32 11.38 -12.46
C ASN A 288 -5.24 10.60 -11.66
N LEU A 289 -4.37 9.89 -12.37
CA LEU A 289 -3.24 9.20 -11.76
C LEU A 289 -2.24 10.23 -11.24
N GLN A 290 -1.88 10.11 -9.97
CA GLN A 290 -0.89 10.94 -9.30
C GLN A 290 0.19 10.04 -8.70
N ASP A 291 1.45 10.46 -8.83
CA ASP A 291 2.60 9.84 -8.18
C ASP A 291 3.63 10.93 -7.85
N HIS A 292 4.56 10.65 -6.95
CA HIS A 292 5.64 11.57 -6.61
C HIS A 292 6.88 11.27 -7.44
N GLN A 293 7.20 12.13 -8.41
CA GLN A 293 8.42 11.98 -9.20
C GLN A 293 9.65 12.21 -8.31
N ALA A 294 10.56 11.24 -8.28
CA ALA A 294 11.80 11.33 -7.53
C ALA A 294 13.01 11.45 -8.47
N VAL A 295 14.00 12.24 -8.05
CA VAL A 295 15.32 12.30 -8.65
C VAL A 295 16.35 12.00 -7.57
N SER A 296 17.23 11.04 -7.84
CA SER A 296 18.27 10.62 -6.90
C SER A 296 19.61 11.22 -7.30
N TYR A 297 20.26 11.89 -6.35
CA TYR A 297 21.63 12.37 -6.49
C TYR A 297 22.57 11.48 -5.67
N TYR A 298 23.63 11.01 -6.31
CA TYR A 298 24.62 10.12 -5.68
C TYR A 298 25.96 10.84 -5.58
N TYR A 299 26.54 10.82 -4.38
CA TYR A 299 27.82 11.46 -4.08
C TYR A 299 28.79 10.46 -3.49
N ARG A 300 30.08 10.64 -3.78
CA ARG A 300 31.15 9.91 -3.10
C ARG A 300 31.31 10.47 -1.69
N ALA A 301 31.30 9.61 -0.67
CA ALA A 301 31.59 9.99 0.69
C ALA A 301 33.10 9.85 1.00
N THR A 302 33.63 10.72 1.86
CA THR A 302 35.00 10.64 2.39
C THR A 302 35.09 9.85 3.69
N GLU A 303 33.94 9.46 4.27
CA GLU A 303 33.82 8.56 5.41
C GLU A 303 32.98 7.32 5.04
N ARG A 304 33.14 6.23 5.80
CA ARG A 304 32.35 5.01 5.57
C ARG A 304 30.86 5.31 5.76
N SER A 305 30.07 4.80 4.82
CA SER A 305 28.61 4.86 4.85
C SER A 305 28.04 3.46 5.07
N LEU A 306 26.74 3.38 5.33
CA LEU A 306 26.04 2.10 5.42
C LEU A 306 26.18 1.25 4.13
N ASN A 307 26.37 1.87 2.97
CA ASN A 307 26.66 1.14 1.73
C ASN A 307 28.00 0.39 1.78
N ASN A 308 28.99 0.89 2.53
CA ASN A 308 30.27 0.22 2.72
C ASN A 308 30.21 -0.92 3.74
N ASP A 309 29.23 -0.88 4.63
CA ASP A 309 29.07 -1.88 5.69
C ASP A 309 28.13 -3.02 5.28
N LEU A 310 27.31 -2.79 4.25
CA LEU A 310 26.37 -3.76 3.68
C LEU A 310 26.83 -4.39 2.36
N ALA A 311 27.91 -3.89 1.75
CA ALA A 311 28.48 -4.39 0.49
C ALA A 311 29.27 -5.68 0.66
#